data_AF-A0A0S7BP96-F1
#
_entry.id   AF-A0A0S7BP96-F1
#
_cell.length_a   1.000
_cell.length_b   1.000
_cell.length_c   1.000
_cell.angle_alpha   90.00
_cell.angle_beta   90.00
_cell.angle_gamma   90.00
#
_symmetry.space_group_name_H-M   'P 1'
#
loop_
_entity.id
_entity.type
_entity.pdbx_description
1 polymer ?
#
loop_
_entity_poly.entity_id
_entity_poly.type
_entity_poly.pdbx_seq_one_letter_code
_entity_poly.pdbx_strand_id
1 'polypeptide(L)'
;MCFFHKSYPSQYKSEVAALTSELIQIGLKEDYLSERSGGLFDRNCRHARAREIGERLYSIGGIPLMEEILKKVSKKCGKDSASHLEACWRAVGGVF
;
A
#
# COMPACT_ATOMS: atom_id res chain seq x y z
N MET A 1 25.61 4.51 -0.89
CA MET A 1 25.06 3.94 -2.15
C MET A 1 23.87 3.06 -1.78
N CYS A 2 22.65 3.45 -2.12
CA CYS A 2 21.47 2.59 -1.88
C CYS A 2 21.30 1.68 -3.09
N PHE A 3 21.61 0.40 -2.92
CA PHE A 3 21.42 -0.62 -3.94
C PHE A 3 19.92 -0.69 -4.27
N PHE A 4 19.56 -0.32 -5.50
CA PHE A 4 18.32 -0.75 -6.14
C PHE A 4 18.41 -2.25 -6.44
N HIS A 5 18.59 -3.06 -5.39
CA HIS A 5 18.39 -4.49 -5.50
C HIS A 5 16.89 -4.69 -5.45
N LYS A 6 16.34 -5.25 -6.53
CA LYS A 6 14.92 -5.60 -6.63
C LYS A 6 14.59 -6.44 -5.39
N SER A 7 13.85 -5.86 -4.45
CA SER A 7 13.62 -6.48 -3.13
C SER A 7 12.65 -7.66 -3.19
N TYR A 8 12.32 -8.13 -4.40
CA TYR A 8 11.43 -9.25 -4.65
C TYR A 8 11.94 -10.09 -5.82
N PRO A 9 11.78 -11.43 -5.74
CA PRO A 9 12.10 -12.32 -6.86
C PRO A 9 11.23 -11.99 -8.08
N SER A 10 11.79 -12.10 -9.29
CA SER A 10 11.10 -11.75 -10.55
C SER A 10 9.77 -12.48 -10.76
N GLN A 11 9.59 -13.65 -10.13
CA GLN A 11 8.33 -14.42 -10.16
C GLN A 11 7.14 -13.66 -9.53
N TYR A 12 7.39 -12.82 -8.52
CA TYR A 12 6.36 -12.02 -7.86
C TYR A 12 6.16 -10.65 -8.53
N LYS A 13 6.91 -10.33 -9.58
CA LYS A 13 6.80 -9.03 -10.28
C LYS A 13 5.38 -8.77 -10.77
N SER A 14 4.72 -9.79 -11.33
CA SER A 14 3.35 -9.67 -11.82
C SER A 14 2.35 -9.47 -10.67
N GLU A 15 2.52 -10.21 -9.56
CA GLU A 15 1.68 -10.09 -8.38
C GLU A 15 1.83 -8.69 -7.74
N VAL A 16 3.07 -8.24 -7.52
CA VAL A 16 3.38 -6.90 -7.01
C VAL A 16 2.81 -5.81 -7.92
N ALA A 17 2.91 -5.96 -9.23
CA ALA A 17 2.35 -5.00 -10.18
C ALA A 17 0.82 -4.93 -10.11
N ALA A 18 0.16 -6.09 -10.03
CA ALA A 18 -1.30 -6.17 -9.87
C ALA A 18 -1.75 -5.52 -8.55
N LEU A 19 -1.11 -5.89 -7.43
CA LEU A 19 -1.35 -5.32 -6.11
C LEU A 19 -1.14 -3.81 -6.07
N THR A 20 -0.07 -3.32 -6.72
CA THR A 20 0.21 -1.89 -6.84
C THR A 20 -0.87 -1.17 -7.64
N SER A 21 -1.32 -1.77 -8.76
CA SER A 21 -2.39 -1.20 -9.57
C SER A 21 -3.70 -1.13 -8.78
N GLU A 22 -4.01 -2.17 -8.02
CA GLU A 22 -5.20 -2.22 -7.18
C GLU A 22 -5.17 -1.13 -6.09
N LEU A 23 -4.03 -0.94 -5.41
CA LEU A 23 -3.85 0.19 -4.47
C LEU A 23 -4.14 1.52 -5.16
N ILE A 24 -3.50 1.78 -6.30
CA ILE A 24 -3.71 3.02 -7.05
C ILE A 24 -5.18 3.21 -7.39
N GLN A 25 -5.89 2.16 -7.79
CA GLN A 25 -7.32 2.25 -8.08
C GLN A 25 -8.15 2.57 -6.84
N ILE A 26 -7.84 1.98 -5.68
CA ILE A 26 -8.49 2.29 -4.40
C ILE A 26 -8.26 3.75 -4.03
N GLY A 27 -7.00 4.22 -4.08
CA GLY A 27 -6.66 5.60 -3.78
C GLY A 27 -7.28 6.62 -4.74
N LEU A 28 -7.56 6.24 -5.99
CA LEU A 28 -8.23 7.11 -6.97
C LEU A 28 -9.75 7.11 -6.85
N LYS A 29 -10.37 5.99 -6.45
CA LYS A 29 -11.83 5.85 -6.38
C LYS A 29 -12.42 6.20 -5.02
N GLU A 30 -11.86 5.64 -3.96
CA GLU A 30 -12.53 5.56 -2.65
C GLU A 30 -11.71 6.19 -1.51
N ASP A 31 -10.43 6.44 -1.77
CA ASP A 31 -9.42 6.78 -0.76
C ASP A 31 -9.17 5.64 0.26
N TYR A 32 -8.04 5.68 0.96
CA TYR A 32 -7.64 4.62 1.89
C TYR A 32 -8.23 4.81 3.30
N LEU A 33 -8.70 6.03 3.58
CA LEU A 33 -9.34 6.46 4.81
C LEU A 33 -10.69 7.09 4.48
N SER A 34 -11.77 6.63 5.14
CA SER A 34 -13.10 7.24 5.01
C SER A 34 -13.46 8.05 6.24
N GLU A 35 -14.05 9.23 6.03
CA GLU A 35 -14.64 10.03 7.10
C GLU A 35 -15.94 9.43 7.66
N ARG A 36 -16.63 8.60 6.86
CA ARG A 36 -17.83 7.87 7.30
C ARG A 36 -17.52 6.39 7.52
N SER A 37 -17.79 5.91 8.73
CA SER A 37 -17.74 4.49 9.07
C SER A 37 -18.91 3.76 8.40
N GLY A 38 -18.62 2.76 7.56
CA GLY A 38 -19.62 1.88 6.93
C GLY A 38 -19.32 1.54 5.47
N GLY A 39 -19.59 0.28 5.07
CA GLY A 39 -19.30 -0.24 3.73
C GLY A 39 -17.98 -1.02 3.65
N LEU A 40 -17.08 -0.62 2.75
CA LEU A 40 -15.76 -1.24 2.49
C LEU A 40 -14.67 -0.86 3.52
N PHE A 41 -15.03 -0.01 4.49
CA PHE A 41 -14.14 0.52 5.50
C PHE A 41 -14.42 -0.16 6.84
N ASP A 42 -13.36 -0.66 7.47
CA ASP A 42 -13.43 -1.39 8.74
C ASP A 42 -13.89 -0.48 9.89
N ARG A 43 -14.10 -1.02 11.09
CA ARG A 43 -14.46 -0.24 12.30
C ARG A 43 -13.43 0.85 12.64
N ASN A 44 -12.21 0.74 12.10
CA ASN A 44 -11.14 1.71 12.19
C ASN A 44 -11.11 2.74 11.03
N CYS A 45 -12.14 2.79 10.19
CA CYS A 45 -12.22 3.62 8.98
C CYS A 45 -11.07 3.38 7.98
N ARG A 46 -10.47 2.17 8.02
CA ARG A 46 -9.36 1.78 7.15
C ARG A 46 -9.85 0.80 6.09
N HIS A 47 -9.38 0.97 4.87
CA HIS A 47 -9.73 0.07 3.77
C HIS A 47 -9.08 -1.31 3.97
N ALA A 48 -9.90 -2.35 4.19
CA ALA A 48 -9.40 -3.70 4.50
C ALA A 48 -8.46 -4.25 3.42
N ARG A 49 -8.82 -4.09 2.13
CA ARG A 49 -7.96 -4.47 1.00
C ARG A 49 -6.58 -3.82 1.02
N ALA A 50 -6.47 -2.53 1.35
CA ALA A 50 -5.17 -1.85 1.36
C ALA A 50 -4.23 -2.46 2.40
N ARG A 51 -4.78 -2.92 3.53
CA ARG A 51 -4.03 -3.64 4.56
C ARG A 51 -3.60 -5.02 4.09
N GLU A 52 -4.52 -5.81 3.53
CA GLU A 52 -4.21 -7.15 3.00
C GLU A 52 -3.12 -7.10 1.91
N ILE A 53 -3.19 -6.10 1.02
CA ILE A 53 -2.16 -5.86 0.02
C ILE A 53 -0.82 -5.53 0.70
N GLY A 54 -0.83 -4.68 1.72
CA GLY A 54 0.36 -4.34 2.51
C GLY A 54 1.01 -5.57 3.15
N GLU A 55 0.21 -6.46 3.76
CA GLU A 55 0.71 -7.71 4.36
C GLU A 55 1.31 -8.64 3.30
N ARG A 56 0.68 -8.72 2.13
CA ARG A 56 1.19 -9.51 1.00
C ARG A 56 2.51 -8.95 0.48
N LEU A 57 2.62 -7.64 0.30
CA LEU A 57 3.86 -6.97 -0.12
C LEU A 57 4.97 -7.15 0.92
N TYR A 58 4.63 -7.05 2.21
CA TYR A 58 5.57 -7.31 3.30
C TYR A 58 6.09 -8.75 3.27
N SER A 59 5.22 -9.73 3.02
CA SER A 59 5.64 -11.13 2.90
C SER A 59 6.52 -11.41 1.67
N ILE A 60 6.40 -10.62 0.60
CA ILE A 60 7.15 -10.81 -0.65
C ILE A 60 8.53 -10.14 -0.59
N GLY A 61 8.59 -8.90 -0.08
CA GLY A 61 9.80 -8.08 -0.13
C GLY A 61 9.99 -7.15 1.07
N GLY A 62 9.22 -7.34 2.13
CA GLY A 62 9.33 -6.60 3.38
C GLY A 62 9.05 -5.10 3.26
N ILE A 63 9.58 -4.36 4.24
CA ILE A 63 9.53 -2.89 4.30
C ILE A 63 10.08 -2.20 3.03
N PRO A 64 11.24 -2.58 2.44
CA PRO A 64 11.78 -1.84 1.31
C PRO A 64 10.87 -1.90 0.07
N LEU A 65 10.19 -3.04 -0.17
CA LEU A 65 9.20 -3.14 -1.24
C LEU A 65 8.00 -2.23 -0.98
N MET A 66 7.49 -2.22 0.25
CA MET A 66 6.37 -1.37 0.63
C MET A 66 6.71 0.12 0.46
N GLU A 67 7.90 0.57 0.88
CA GLU A 67 8.34 1.96 0.66
C GLU A 67 8.40 2.35 -0.82
N GLU A 68 8.87 1.45 -1.69
CA GLU A 68 8.87 1.68 -3.14
C GLU A 68 7.45 1.85 -3.69
N ILE A 69 6.50 1.01 -3.23
CA ILE A 69 5.10 1.11 -3.66
C ILE A 69 4.45 2.38 -3.11
N LEU A 70 4.70 2.74 -1.84
CA LEU A 70 4.20 3.97 -1.23
C LEU A 70 4.64 5.20 -2.02
N LYS A 71 5.92 5.27 -2.43
CA LYS A 71 6.43 6.35 -3.30
C LYS A 71 5.72 6.39 -4.65
N LYS A 72 5.41 5.24 -5.25
CA LYS A 72 4.66 5.18 -6.52
C LYS A 72 3.23 5.64 -6.37
N VAL A 73 2.55 5.20 -5.31
CA VAL A 73 1.18 5.63 -4.99
C VAL A 73 1.16 7.13 -4.72
N SER A 74 2.10 7.66 -3.93
CA SER A 74 2.21 9.10 -3.65
C SER A 74 2.37 9.95 -4.90
N LYS A 75 3.18 9.49 -5.87
CA LYS A 75 3.32 10.17 -7.15
C LYS A 75 2.05 10.14 -8.01
N LYS A 76 1.13 9.20 -7.79
CA LYS A 76 0.01 8.93 -8.70
C LYS A 76 -1.35 9.34 -8.14
N CYS A 77 -1.59 9.09 -6.85
CA CYS A 77 -2.82 9.45 -6.14
C CYS A 77 -2.68 10.80 -5.41
N GLY A 78 -1.46 11.24 -5.10
CA GLY A 78 -1.21 12.49 -4.36
C GLY A 78 -0.67 12.24 -2.95
N LYS A 79 -0.30 13.34 -2.28
CA LYS A 79 0.29 13.30 -0.93
C LYS A 79 -0.70 12.83 0.13
N ASP A 80 -1.95 13.30 0.09
CA ASP A 80 -2.98 12.96 1.07
C ASP A 80 -3.28 11.46 1.10
N SER A 81 -3.58 10.86 -0.05
CA SER A 81 -3.82 9.41 -0.14
C SER A 81 -2.58 8.59 0.23
N ALA A 82 -1.37 9.09 -0.02
CA ALA A 82 -0.15 8.43 0.44
C ALA A 82 -0.02 8.44 1.96
N SER A 83 -0.30 9.56 2.62
CA SER A 83 -0.33 9.67 4.08
C SER A 83 -1.36 8.71 4.69
N HIS A 84 -2.51 8.57 4.04
CA HIS A 84 -3.55 7.64 4.46
C HIS A 84 -3.12 6.18 4.32
N LEU A 85 -2.47 5.85 3.20
CA LEU A 85 -1.92 4.52 2.97
C LEU A 85 -0.79 4.19 3.96
N GLU A 86 0.09 5.14 4.22
CA GLU A 86 1.18 5.01 5.19
C GLU A 86 0.63 4.72 6.59
N ALA A 87 -0.38 5.48 7.04
CA ALA A 87 -1.04 5.23 8.32
C ALA A 87 -1.69 3.84 8.40
N CYS A 88 -2.23 3.33 7.28
CA CYS A 88 -2.77 1.98 7.19
C CYS A 88 -1.67 0.91 7.30
N TRP A 89 -0.54 1.13 6.62
CA TRP A 89 0.60 0.19 6.57
C TRP A 89 1.52 0.25 7.79
N ARG A 90 1.49 1.34 8.55
CA ARG A 90 2.17 1.43 9.85
C ARG A 90 1.69 0.36 10.82
N ALA A 91 0.42 -0.05 10.72
CA ALA A 91 -0.12 -1.18 11.48
C ALA A 91 0.32 -2.55 10.97
N VAL A 92 0.85 -2.64 9.74
CA VAL A 92 1.33 -3.88 9.11
C VAL A 92 2.83 -4.07 9.33
N GLY A 93 3.64 -3.09 8.92
CA GLY A 93 5.11 -3.17 9.01
C GLY A 93 5.68 -2.65 10.32
N GLY A 94 4.87 -2.03 11.18
CA GLY A 94 5.28 -1.46 12.47
C GLY A 94 6.12 -0.17 12.39
N VAL A 95 6.77 0.09 11.26
CA VAL A 95 7.63 1.25 10.99
C VAL A 95 7.39 1.75 9.57
N PHE A 96 6.75 2.91 9.47
CA PHE A 96 6.69 3.80 8.29
C PHE A 96 6.54 5.24 8.80
#